data_AF-A0A2K8N7L3-F1
#
_entry.id   AF-A0A2K8N7L3-F1
#
_cell.length_a   1.000
_cell.length_b   1.000
_cell.length_c   1.000
_cell.angle_alpha   90.00
_cell.angle_beta   90.00
_cell.angle_gamma   90.00
#
_symmetry.space_group_name_H-M   'P 1'
#
loop_
_entity.id
_entity.type
_entity.pdbx_description
1 polymer ?
#
loop_
_entity_poly.entity_id
_entity_poly.type
_entity_poly.pdbx_seq_one_letter_code
_entity_poly.pdbx_strand_id
1 'polypeptide(L)'
;MIAFLYMPSLHQALLFEVLLFAIISCYGGGFASIPAYIGDLFGTKQLGAIHGYILTAWSAAGIVGPMVVAAIKDATKSYDATFYVFAGLLAVALAVSLWIRLEIRVLRQANESQPTHTNPISSAEN
;
A
#
# COMPACT_ATOMS: atom_id res chain seq x y z
N MET A 1 -0.76 -5.05 10.45
CA MET A 1 0.32 -5.65 11.27
C MET A 1 -0.19 -6.12 12.62
N ILE A 2 -0.64 -5.23 13.52
CA ILE A 2 -1.08 -5.59 14.90
C ILE A 2 -2.20 -6.65 14.90
N ALA A 3 -3.20 -6.50 14.03
CA ALA A 3 -4.29 -7.46 13.88
C ALA A 3 -3.83 -8.88 13.49
N PHE A 4 -2.84 -8.99 12.59
CA PHE A 4 -2.30 -10.28 12.13
C PHE A 4 -1.44 -10.98 13.19
N LEU A 5 -0.81 -10.23 14.10
CA LEU A 5 -0.05 -10.79 15.22
C LEU A 5 -0.96 -11.33 16.34
N TYR A 6 -2.14 -10.75 16.49
CA TYR A 6 -3.12 -11.18 17.51
C TYR A 6 -3.98 -12.35 17.06
N MET A 7 -4.19 -12.51 15.75
CA MET A 7 -5.08 -13.50 15.15
C MET A 7 -4.82 -14.96 15.56
N PRO A 8 -3.56 -15.47 15.67
CA PRO A 8 -3.30 -16.86 16.06
C PRO A 8 -3.72 -17.21 17.50
N SER A 9 -3.84 -16.20 18.37
CA SER A 9 -4.20 -16.39 19.79
C SER A 9 -5.72 -16.35 20.04
N LEU A 10 -6.52 -16.03 19.02
CA LEU A 10 -7.97 -15.84 19.14
C LEU A 10 -8.74 -17.15 18.94
N HIS A 11 -9.04 -17.84 20.04
CA HIS A 11 -9.92 -19.03 20.05
C HIS A 11 -11.42 -18.68 19.94
N GLN A 12 -11.78 -17.39 19.95
CA GLN A 12 -13.15 -16.87 19.93
C GLN A 12 -13.52 -16.43 18.51
N ALA A 13 -14.44 -17.15 17.86
CA ALA A 13 -14.83 -16.90 16.46
C ALA A 13 -15.33 -15.47 16.19
N LEU A 14 -16.08 -14.87 17.13
CA LEU A 14 -16.63 -13.52 16.98
C LEU A 14 -15.53 -12.44 16.87
N LEU A 15 -14.44 -12.57 17.63
CA LEU A 15 -13.39 -11.56 17.62
C LEU A 15 -12.52 -11.65 16.36
N PHE A 16 -12.34 -12.87 15.84
CA PHE A 16 -11.70 -13.09 14.55
C PHE A 16 -12.49 -12.45 13.40
N GLU A 17 -13.81 -12.63 13.39
CA GLU A 17 -14.70 -12.10 12.36
C GLU A 17 -14.73 -10.56 12.33
N VAL A 18 -14.85 -9.91 13.50
CA VAL A 18 -14.78 -8.44 13.61
C VAL A 18 -13.46 -7.89 13.08
N LEU A 19 -12.35 -8.56 13.40
CA LEU A 19 -11.02 -8.14 12.95
C LEU A 19 -10.87 -8.31 11.44
N LEU A 20 -11.42 -9.40 10.88
CA LEU A 20 -11.48 -9.63 9.44
C LEU A 20 -12.28 -8.54 8.72
N PHE A 21 -13.46 -8.19 9.23
CA PHE A 21 -14.27 -7.12 8.67
C PHE A 21 -13.56 -5.76 8.71
N ALA A 22 -12.85 -5.46 9.79
CA ALA A 22 -12.04 -4.25 9.88
C ALA A 22 -10.95 -4.22 8.79
N ILE A 23 -10.23 -5.33 8.60
CA ILE A 23 -9.19 -5.45 7.57
C ILE A 23 -9.79 -5.25 6.17
N ILE A 24 -10.90 -5.92 5.86
CA ILE A 24 -11.58 -5.84 4.55
C ILE A 24 -12.08 -4.41 4.29
N SER A 25 -12.64 -3.75 5.31
CA SER A 25 -13.10 -2.36 5.21
C SER A 25 -11.96 -1.39 4.89
N CYS A 26 -10.84 -1.48 5.62
CA CYS A 26 -9.65 -0.68 5.33
C CYS A 26 -9.10 -0.92 3.93
N TYR A 27 -9.11 -2.18 3.48
CA TYR A 27 -8.69 -2.56 2.14
C TYR A 27 -9.60 -1.97 1.04
N GLY A 28 -10.92 -1.95 1.27
CA GLY A 28 -11.90 -1.31 0.39
C GLY A 28 -11.70 0.20 0.24
N GLY A 29 -11.33 0.90 1.33
CA GLY A 29 -11.02 2.34 1.28
C GLY A 29 -9.81 2.67 0.40
N GLY A 30 -8.79 1.80 0.41
CA GLY A 30 -7.64 1.92 -0.49
C GLY A 30 -8.04 1.79 -1.96
N PHE A 31 -8.81 0.75 -2.29
CA PHE A 31 -9.29 0.51 -3.65
C PHE A 31 -10.17 1.63 -4.21
N ALA A 32 -11.03 2.23 -3.37
CA ALA A 32 -11.86 3.36 -3.77
C ALA A 32 -11.04 4.61 -4.13
N SER A 33 -9.86 4.77 -3.53
CA SER A 33 -9.01 5.96 -3.70
C SER A 33 -8.08 5.86 -4.92
N ILE A 34 -7.80 4.65 -5.41
CA ILE A 34 -6.86 4.40 -6.53
C ILE A 34 -7.28 5.11 -7.84
N PRO A 35 -8.54 4.99 -8.33
CA PRO A 35 -8.94 5.65 -9.58
C PRO A 35 -8.85 7.17 -9.50
N ALA A 36 -9.26 7.77 -8.37
CA ALA A 36 -9.17 9.21 -8.15
C ALA A 36 -7.71 9.67 -8.17
N TYR A 37 -6.83 8.96 -7.45
CA TYR A 37 -5.40 9.27 -7.41
C TYR A 37 -4.71 9.17 -8.77
N ILE A 38 -5.01 8.12 -9.56
CA ILE A 38 -4.48 7.98 -10.92
C ILE A 38 -5.01 9.09 -11.83
N GLY A 39 -6.29 9.44 -11.68
CA GLY A 39 -6.92 10.53 -12.43
C GLY A 39 -6.24 11.88 -12.17
N ASP A 40 -5.90 12.16 -10.92
CA ASP A 40 -5.21 13.38 -10.51
C ASP A 40 -3.76 13.46 -11.03
N LEU A 41 -3.05 12.32 -11.10
CA LEU A 41 -1.64 12.26 -11.53
C LEU A 41 -1.44 12.22 -13.05
N PHE A 42 -2.24 11.41 -13.75
CA PHE A 42 -2.02 11.08 -15.16
C PHE A 42 -3.09 11.65 -16.08
N GLY A 43 -4.13 12.28 -15.52
CA GLY A 43 -5.28 12.77 -16.26
C GLY A 43 -6.23 11.65 -16.67
N THR A 44 -7.48 12.04 -16.94
CA THR A 44 -8.58 11.10 -17.21
C THR A 44 -8.45 10.34 -18.54
N LYS A 45 -7.61 10.82 -19.47
CA LYS A 45 -7.42 10.20 -20.79
C LYS A 45 -6.79 8.80 -20.72
N GLN A 46 -5.86 8.57 -19.78
CA GLN A 46 -5.12 7.30 -19.65
C GLN A 46 -5.54 6.50 -18.40
N LEU A 47 -6.51 7.01 -17.64
CA LEU A 47 -6.97 6.39 -16.39
C LEU A 47 -7.38 4.92 -16.58
N GLY A 48 -8.15 4.62 -17.62
CA GLY A 48 -8.61 3.25 -17.90
C GLY A 48 -7.47 2.29 -18.22
N ALA A 49 -6.47 2.72 -18.99
CA ALA A 49 -5.32 1.89 -19.35
C ALA A 49 -4.44 1.59 -18.11
N ILE A 50 -4.11 2.62 -17.32
CA ILE A 50 -3.29 2.48 -16.12
C ILE A 50 -4.00 1.63 -15.06
N HIS A 51 -5.29 1.90 -14.81
CA HIS A 51 -6.07 1.11 -13.87
C HIS A 51 -6.20 -0.35 -14.33
N GLY A 52 -6.36 -0.59 -15.64
CA GLY A 52 -6.37 -1.92 -16.23
C GLY A 52 -5.07 -2.72 -16.00
N TYR A 53 -3.91 -2.07 -16.13
CA TYR A 53 -2.63 -2.69 -15.81
C TYR A 53 -2.53 -3.06 -14.32
N ILE A 54 -2.99 -2.18 -13.43
CA ILE A 54 -3.02 -2.45 -11.99
C ILE A 54 -3.92 -3.65 -11.67
N LEU A 55 -5.11 -3.75 -12.29
CA LEU A 55 -6.00 -4.90 -12.12
C LEU A 55 -5.42 -6.21 -12.66
N THR A 56 -4.60 -6.14 -13.71
CA THR A 56 -3.90 -7.31 -14.25
C THR A 56 -2.82 -7.79 -13.28
N ALA A 57 -2.02 -6.87 -12.74
CA ALA A 57 -1.05 -7.17 -11.69
C ALA A 57 -1.73 -7.72 -10.44
N TRP A 58 -2.89 -7.16 -10.07
CA TRP A 58 -3.73 -7.64 -8.98
C TRP A 58 -4.19 -9.08 -9.21
N SER A 59 -4.67 -9.38 -10.41
CA SER A 59 -5.13 -10.73 -10.78
C SER A 59 -3.98 -11.74 -10.72
N ALA A 60 -2.79 -11.37 -11.19
CA ALA A 60 -1.60 -12.21 -11.07
C ALA A 60 -1.24 -12.46 -9.59
N ALA A 61 -1.28 -11.44 -8.75
CA ALA A 61 -1.06 -11.59 -7.30
C ALA A 61 -2.12 -12.51 -6.65
N GLY A 62 -3.38 -12.46 -7.11
CA GLY A 62 -4.45 -13.34 -6.67
C GLY A 62 -4.22 -14.83 -6.99
N ILE A 63 -3.51 -15.13 -8.09
CA ILE A 63 -3.11 -16.50 -8.45
C ILE A 63 -1.89 -16.93 -7.62
N VAL A 64 -0.90 -16.06 -7.49
CA VAL A 64 0.36 -16.37 -6.79
C VAL A 64 0.15 -16.48 -5.27
N GLY A 65 -0.76 -15.70 -4.69
CA GLY A 65 -1.01 -15.65 -3.25
C GLY A 65 -1.30 -17.02 -2.63
N PRO A 66 -2.31 -17.77 -3.10
CA PRO A 66 -2.61 -19.11 -2.61
C PRO A 66 -1.46 -20.10 -2.82
N MET A 67 -0.69 -19.98 -3.92
CA MET A 67 0.47 -20.83 -4.17
C MET A 67 1.57 -20.61 -3.14
N VAL A 68 1.83 -19.35 -2.78
CA VAL A 68 2.78 -19.00 -1.71
C VAL A 68 2.30 -19.51 -0.36
N VAL A 69 1.02 -19.35 -0.04
CA VAL A 69 0.44 -19.87 1.21
C VAL A 69 0.53 -21.40 1.28
N ALA A 70 0.24 -22.09 0.17
CA ALA A 70 0.36 -23.54 0.08
C ALA A 70 1.81 -23.98 0.30
N ALA A 71 2.78 -23.32 -0.34
CA ALA A 71 4.21 -23.62 -0.16
C ALA A 71 4.67 -23.40 1.30
N ILE A 72 4.22 -22.34 1.96
CA ILE A 72 4.52 -22.07 3.38
C ILE A 72 3.91 -23.15 4.28
N LYS A 73 2.66 -23.52 4.02
CA LYS A 73 1.96 -24.57 4.76
C LYS A 73 2.65 -25.92 4.58
N ASP A 74 3.09 -26.28 3.37
CA ASP A 74 3.77 -27.54 3.11
C ASP A 74 5.14 -27.61 3.79
N ALA A 75 5.87 -26.48 3.83
CA ALA A 75 7.15 -26.38 4.53
C ALA A 75 7.04 -26.41 6.06
N THR A 76 6.00 -25.76 6.62
CA THR A 76 5.89 -25.52 8.07
C THR A 76 4.87 -26.41 8.77
N LYS A 77 4.01 -27.10 8.00
CA LYS A 77 2.89 -27.95 8.45
C LYS A 77 1.84 -27.26 9.35
N SER A 78 1.96 -25.95 9.60
CA SER A 78 1.05 -25.16 10.41
C SER A 78 0.56 -23.93 9.64
N TYR A 79 -0.71 -23.57 9.86
CA TYR A 79 -1.32 -22.36 9.30
C TYR A 79 -0.92 -21.10 10.08
N ASP A 80 -0.47 -21.23 11.32
CA ASP A 80 -0.05 -20.09 12.15
C ASP A 80 1.17 -19.37 11.56
N ALA A 81 2.07 -20.16 10.94
CA ALA A 81 3.25 -19.64 10.25
C ALA A 81 2.88 -18.67 9.12
N THR A 82 1.78 -18.92 8.41
CA THR A 82 1.28 -18.05 7.35
C THR A 82 0.95 -16.65 7.89
N PHE A 83 0.30 -16.56 9.06
CA PHE A 83 -0.04 -15.29 9.67
C PHE A 83 1.21 -14.49 10.08
N TYR A 84 2.26 -15.15 10.60
CA TYR A 84 3.53 -14.50 10.91
C TYR A 84 4.25 -13.99 9.66
N VAL A 85 4.23 -14.75 8.56
CA VAL A 85 4.81 -14.32 7.28
C VAL A 85 4.10 -13.06 6.76
N PHE A 86 2.76 -13.05 6.75
CA PHE A 86 2.01 -11.86 6.35
C PHE A 86 2.23 -10.68 7.30
N ALA A 87 2.36 -10.92 8.61
CA ALA A 87 2.71 -9.87 9.57
C ALA A 87 4.08 -9.26 9.28
N GLY A 88 5.08 -10.08 8.94
CA GLY A 88 6.40 -9.64 8.52
C GLY A 88 6.36 -8.82 7.22
N LEU A 89 5.61 -9.30 6.23
CA LEU A 89 5.43 -8.61 4.93
C LEU A 89 4.79 -7.22 5.12
N LEU A 90 3.78 -7.11 6.00
CA LEU A 90 3.18 -5.84 6.39
C LEU A 90 4.12 -4.94 7.18
N ALA A 91 5.00 -5.51 8.02
CA ALA A 91 6.00 -4.73 8.75
C ALA A 91 7.03 -4.12 7.79
N VAL A 92 7.50 -4.89 6.80
CA VAL A 92 8.38 -4.38 5.74
C VAL A 92 7.68 -3.28 4.93
N ALA A 93 6.43 -3.50 4.53
CA ALA A 93 5.65 -2.49 3.81
C ALA A 93 5.48 -1.20 4.63
N LEU A 94 5.27 -1.31 5.95
CA LEU A 94 5.19 -0.15 6.84
C LEU A 94 6.56 0.56 6.96
N ALA A 95 7.65 -0.19 7.09
CA ALA A 95 8.99 0.39 7.17
C ALA A 95 9.36 1.16 5.88
N VAL A 96 9.08 0.58 4.72
CA VAL A 96 9.28 1.25 3.41
C VAL A 96 8.40 2.49 3.30
N SER A 97 7.13 2.40 3.72
CA SER A 97 6.21 3.55 3.71
C SER A 97 6.70 4.69 4.61
N LEU A 98 7.25 4.37 5.78
CA LEU A 98 7.85 5.35 6.67
C LEU A 98 9.12 5.96 6.06
N TRP A 99 9.98 5.15 5.43
CA TRP A 99 11.20 5.61 4.77
C TRP A 99 10.90 6.62 3.67
N ILE A 100 9.98 6.29 2.76
CA ILE A 100 9.54 7.18 1.68
C ILE A 100 8.96 8.48 2.27
N ARG A 101 8.16 8.41 3.33
CA ARG A 101 7.60 9.61 3.98
C ARG A 101 8.67 10.49 4.62
N LEU A 102 9.72 9.91 5.19
CA LEU A 102 10.84 10.66 5.75
C LEU A 102 11.65 11.34 4.65
N GLU A 103 11.96 10.60 3.58
CA GLU A 103 12.69 11.14 2.43
C GLU A 103 11.93 12.28 1.75
N ILE A 104 10.62 12.13 1.52
CA ILE A 104 9.77 13.20 0.98
C ILE A 104 9.75 14.43 1.89
N ARG A 105 9.73 14.26 3.21
CA ARG A 105 9.77 15.39 4.17
C ARG A 105 11.10 16.15 4.09
N VAL A 106 12.21 15.43 3.99
CA VAL A 106 13.55 16.03 3.84
C VAL A 106 13.66 16.78 2.51
N LEU A 107 13.20 16.17 1.40
CA LEU A 107 13.19 16.81 0.09
C LEU A 107 12.32 18.07 0.06
N ARG A 108 11.15 18.05 0.72
CA ARG A 108 10.27 19.23 0.80
C ARG A 108 10.91 20.38 1.59
N GLN A 109 11.61 20.08 2.68
CA GLN A 109 12.36 21.06 3.46
C GLN A 109 13.56 21.64 2.70
N ALA A 110 14.25 20.83 1.89
CA ALA A 110 15.32 21.29 1.00
C ALA A 110 14.79 22.20 -0.13
N ASN A 111 13.59 21.92 -0.64
CA ASN A 111 12.95 22.77 -1.66
C ASN A 111 12.41 24.08 -1.09
N GLU A 112 11.91 24.09 0.16
CA GLU A 112 11.43 25.30 0.86
C GLU A 112 12.57 26.22 1.33
N SER A 113 13.80 25.70 1.43
CA SER A 113 14.99 26.49 1.83
C SER A 113 15.79 27.07 0.66
N GLN A 114 15.43 26.76 -0.60
CA GLN A 114 15.90 27.51 -1.75
C GLN A 114 15.04 28.78 -1.90
N PRO A 115 15.61 30.00 -1.73
CA PRO A 115 14.86 31.21 -2.03
C PRO A 115 14.52 31.18 -3.52
N THR A 116 13.23 31.37 -3.81
CA THR A 116 12.68 31.58 -5.14
C THR A 116 13.66 32.38 -5.98
N HIS A 117 14.35 31.73 -6.92
CA HIS A 117 15.03 32.46 -7.99
C HIS A 117 13.93 33.18 -8.76
N THR A 118 13.72 34.45 -8.42
CA THR A 118 12.97 35.41 -9.21
C THR A 118 13.57 35.37 -10.61
N ASN A 119 12.83 34.79 -11.53
CA ASN A 119 13.17 34.74 -12.94
C ASN A 119 13.17 36.21 -13.44
N PRO A 120 14.32 36.81 -13.84
CA PRO A 120 14.36 38.23 -14.19
C PRO A 120 13.71 38.56 -15.55
N ILE A 121 13.01 37.61 -16.18
CA ILE A 121 12.48 37.75 -17.55
C ILE A 121 11.08 38.40 -17.59
N SER A 122 10.35 38.49 -16.46
CA SER A 122 9.01 39.13 -16.45
C SER A 122 9.02 40.66 -16.35
N SER A 123 10.20 41.31 -16.29
CA SER A 123 10.33 42.77 -16.18
C SER A 123 10.60 43.49 -17.51
N ALA A 124 10.67 42.77 -18.63
CA ALA A 124 11.01 43.33 -19.95
C ALA A 124 9.84 43.36 -20.95
N GLU A 125 8.64 42.98 -20.53
CA GLU A 125 7.44 42.93 -21.39
C GLU A 125 6.31 43.78 -20.81
N ASN A 126 6.56 45.09 -20.71
CA ASN A 126 5.56 46.16 -20.59
C ASN A 126 6.03 47.35 -21.42
#